data_AF-A0A7W0FXS0-F1
#
_entry.id   AF-A0A7W0FXS0-F1
#
_cell.length_a   1.000
_cell.length_b   1.000
_cell.length_c   1.000
_cell.angle_alpha   90.00
_cell.angle_beta   90.00
_cell.angle_gamma   90.00
#
_symmetry.space_group_name_H-M   'P 1'
#
loop_
_entity.id
_entity.type
_entity.pdbx_description
1 polymer ?
#
loop_
_entity_poly.entity_id
_entity_poly.type
_entity_poly.pdbx_seq_one_letter_code
_entity_poly.pdbx_strand_id
1 'polypeptide(L)'
;MITSTQFYFMRHGVATGNEPTDELTEKGRSQASNVSKFVHSFNFETVFSSPYIRAQQSKDIILRNQNYQNEVRDDLQENVSAALKLLRLQQDPTTELEDAKEYIAKVNSVVQEIFQAKQPVLVVAHLGTFLAMKYNLQLPQNTQMPDNCQLIRFEKNAFDKWNIAFALPSHPNVNRIFPSTSQPIVGKFHPPSFLEDLEPSQLEGWDKFIHDEIEQAIKGREATVIKGKKYTILNNAPRSQFFNPSTTEKLSDYAEKTIAWFGFPKQIKDSSPSDKARWKKADSSRDFQDEYCEWSVLRNQERKIIHVSFTCEGPEYWDYLAQNNPEKVVELYKRYISDAVERNDLFDTDGTYNSRNKWNKNTTNGAMHLIQDNNTLGAEIELAAGSSMVRSKAGRILTEQQELIRCGRYGAEGRNSDPLIGSEVNALSRMGAMVSLKDPVGLYLDLEAFKTDGWETPDGTNPREFMRIVRGTEEYALRAIFEVPKEKGYVVGDIKINGQEIKYGAMIADFVQIKLTGIAQNFNRTPITTFDCIQFVPVPSVHTFLAVNSLPTPSELPAVLKHTSRFVPDL
;
A
#
# COMPACT_ATOMS: atom_id res chain seq x y z
N MET A 1 -16.93 0.12 -37.10
CA MET A 1 -17.37 -0.96 -36.20
C MET A 1 -16.43 -0.97 -35.02
N ILE A 2 -16.94 -0.76 -33.80
CA ILE A 2 -16.14 -0.87 -32.58
C ILE A 2 -15.93 -2.38 -32.37
N THR A 3 -14.72 -2.88 -32.60
CA THR A 3 -14.37 -4.27 -32.24
C THR A 3 -14.47 -4.39 -30.73
N SER A 4 -15.29 -5.31 -30.23
CA SER A 4 -15.43 -5.53 -28.78
C SER A 4 -14.06 -5.86 -28.17
N THR A 5 -13.73 -5.21 -27.06
CA THR A 5 -12.47 -5.41 -26.32
C THR A 5 -12.62 -6.32 -25.10
N GLN A 6 -13.80 -6.94 -24.94
CA GLN A 6 -14.07 -7.85 -23.81
C GLN A 6 -15.04 -8.98 -24.20
N PHE A 7 -14.93 -10.10 -23.50
CA PHE A 7 -15.89 -11.21 -23.50
C PHE A 7 -15.73 -12.05 -22.23
N TYR A 8 -16.66 -12.96 -21.96
CA TYR A 8 -16.66 -13.80 -20.78
C TYR A 8 -16.45 -15.27 -21.12
N PHE A 9 -15.85 -16.01 -20.22
CA PHE A 9 -15.59 -17.44 -20.33
C PHE A 9 -15.97 -18.13 -19.02
N MET A 10 -16.53 -19.32 -19.12
CA MET A 10 -16.80 -20.18 -17.97
C MET A 10 -16.49 -21.64 -18.34
N ARG A 11 -15.69 -22.30 -17.49
CA ARG A 11 -15.50 -23.75 -17.59
C ARG A 11 -16.75 -24.46 -17.07
N HIS A 12 -17.16 -25.55 -17.71
CA HIS A 12 -18.27 -26.39 -17.23
C HIS A 12 -18.09 -26.88 -15.77
N GLY A 13 -19.17 -27.32 -15.13
CA GLY A 13 -19.15 -27.92 -13.79
C GLY A 13 -18.44 -29.27 -13.73
N VAL A 14 -18.14 -29.80 -12.55
CA VAL A 14 -17.52 -31.13 -12.39
C VAL A 14 -18.38 -32.22 -13.07
N ALA A 15 -17.77 -33.00 -13.96
CA ALA A 15 -18.40 -34.05 -14.75
C ALA A 15 -17.96 -35.46 -14.32
N THR A 16 -18.70 -36.47 -14.76
CA THR A 16 -18.40 -37.90 -14.51
C THR A 16 -17.12 -38.37 -15.18
N GLY A 17 -16.73 -37.70 -16.26
CA GLY A 17 -15.51 -37.97 -17.02
C GLY A 17 -15.25 -36.89 -18.08
N ASN A 18 -14.45 -37.25 -19.09
CA ASN A 18 -14.01 -36.34 -20.16
C ASN A 18 -14.62 -36.64 -21.54
N GLU A 19 -15.35 -37.73 -21.71
CA GLU A 19 -15.98 -38.12 -22.97
C GLU A 19 -17.07 -37.13 -23.39
N PRO A 20 -17.38 -36.98 -24.69
CA PRO A 20 -18.39 -36.03 -25.17
C PRO A 20 -19.77 -36.19 -24.49
N THR A 21 -20.11 -37.43 -24.12
CA THR A 21 -21.38 -37.81 -23.50
C THR A 21 -21.36 -37.76 -21.97
N ASP A 22 -20.21 -37.46 -21.34
CA ASP A 22 -20.14 -37.39 -19.89
C ASP A 22 -20.94 -36.20 -19.34
N GLU A 23 -21.77 -36.50 -18.35
CA GLU A 23 -22.68 -35.53 -17.73
C GLU A 23 -22.03 -34.82 -16.54
N LEU A 24 -22.66 -33.73 -16.10
CA LEU A 24 -22.38 -33.13 -14.82
C LEU A 24 -22.76 -34.07 -13.67
N THR A 25 -21.83 -34.21 -12.73
CA THR A 25 -22.12 -34.77 -11.39
C THR A 25 -23.10 -33.87 -10.64
N GLU A 26 -23.67 -34.35 -9.53
CA GLU A 26 -24.47 -33.52 -8.63
C GLU A 26 -23.70 -32.28 -8.14
N LYS A 27 -22.40 -32.43 -7.86
CA LYS A 27 -21.51 -31.32 -7.54
C LYS A 27 -21.41 -30.33 -8.70
N GLY A 28 -21.27 -30.79 -9.94
CA GLY A 28 -21.21 -29.94 -11.13
C GLY A 28 -22.50 -29.17 -11.39
N ARG A 29 -23.66 -29.81 -11.19
CA ARG A 29 -24.97 -29.16 -11.30
C ARG A 29 -25.18 -28.11 -10.20
N SER A 30 -24.73 -28.39 -8.98
CA SER A 30 -24.74 -27.44 -7.88
C SER A 30 -23.82 -26.25 -8.15
N GLN A 31 -22.60 -26.49 -8.64
CA GLN A 31 -21.67 -25.42 -9.05
C GLN A 31 -22.30 -24.48 -10.09
N ALA A 32 -22.92 -25.03 -11.13
CA ALA A 32 -23.62 -24.23 -12.15
C ALA A 32 -24.83 -23.47 -11.56
N SER A 33 -25.61 -24.11 -10.70
CA SER A 33 -26.79 -23.48 -10.08
C SER A 33 -26.41 -22.31 -9.17
N ASN A 34 -25.32 -22.43 -8.42
CA ASN A 34 -24.85 -21.41 -7.49
C ASN A 34 -24.43 -20.11 -8.20
N VAL A 35 -23.91 -20.21 -9.42
CA VAL A 35 -23.47 -19.03 -10.19
C VAL A 35 -24.53 -18.53 -11.16
N SER A 36 -25.57 -19.33 -11.46
CA SER A 36 -26.66 -19.00 -12.41
C SER A 36 -27.23 -17.61 -12.18
N LYS A 37 -27.60 -17.35 -10.93
CA LYS A 37 -28.21 -16.10 -10.49
C LYS A 37 -27.27 -14.90 -10.72
N PHE A 38 -25.96 -15.08 -10.57
CA PHE A 38 -24.95 -14.05 -10.85
C PHE A 38 -24.74 -13.88 -12.35
N VAL A 39 -24.62 -14.97 -13.09
CA VAL A 39 -24.52 -14.98 -14.57
C VAL A 39 -25.72 -14.25 -15.19
N HIS A 40 -26.93 -14.42 -14.64
CA HIS A 40 -28.13 -13.70 -15.09
C HIS A 40 -27.98 -12.18 -15.03
N SER A 41 -27.20 -11.63 -14.09
CA SER A 41 -27.02 -10.17 -13.97
C SER A 41 -26.32 -9.54 -15.17
N PHE A 42 -25.60 -10.32 -15.98
CA PHE A 42 -24.84 -9.82 -17.13
C PHE A 42 -25.69 -9.68 -18.40
N ASN A 43 -26.88 -10.30 -18.46
CA ASN A 43 -27.78 -10.28 -19.61
C ASN A 43 -27.04 -10.57 -20.94
N PHE A 44 -26.39 -11.72 -21.05
CA PHE A 44 -25.62 -12.11 -22.24
C PHE A 44 -26.49 -12.15 -23.51
N GLU A 45 -26.04 -11.44 -24.55
CA GLU A 45 -26.72 -11.37 -25.85
C GLU A 45 -26.35 -12.55 -26.74
N THR A 46 -25.08 -12.99 -26.69
CA THR A 46 -24.60 -14.17 -27.46
C THR A 46 -23.85 -15.12 -26.54
N VAL A 47 -24.06 -16.42 -26.72
CA VAL A 47 -23.42 -17.48 -25.93
C VAL A 47 -22.82 -18.52 -26.86
N PHE A 48 -21.49 -18.62 -26.88
CA PHE A 48 -20.76 -19.68 -27.56
C PHE A 48 -20.57 -20.87 -26.61
N SER A 49 -20.77 -22.10 -27.08
CA SER A 49 -20.59 -23.27 -26.23
C SER A 49 -20.05 -24.50 -26.95
N SER A 50 -19.30 -25.32 -26.23
CA SER A 50 -18.87 -26.65 -26.69
C SER A 50 -20.08 -27.58 -26.80
N PRO A 51 -20.16 -28.47 -27.82
CA PRO A 51 -21.26 -29.42 -27.98
C PRO A 51 -21.29 -30.52 -26.90
N TYR A 52 -20.24 -30.67 -26.09
CA TYR A 52 -20.17 -31.73 -25.07
C TYR A 52 -21.23 -31.56 -23.99
N ILE A 53 -21.83 -32.67 -23.54
CA ILE A 53 -23.01 -32.67 -22.67
C ILE A 53 -22.78 -31.85 -21.40
N ARG A 54 -21.65 -32.01 -20.71
CA ARG A 54 -21.31 -31.22 -19.51
C ARG A 54 -21.27 -29.70 -19.73
N ALA A 55 -20.83 -29.24 -20.90
CA ALA A 55 -20.80 -27.81 -21.23
C ALA A 55 -22.22 -27.30 -21.50
N GLN A 56 -23.01 -28.05 -22.27
CA GLN A 56 -24.43 -27.75 -22.52
C GLN A 56 -25.24 -27.73 -21.22
N GLN A 57 -25.12 -28.76 -20.38
CA GLN A 57 -25.80 -28.82 -19.09
C GLN A 57 -25.41 -27.65 -18.16
N SER A 58 -24.12 -27.24 -18.17
CA SER A 58 -23.69 -26.07 -17.39
C SER A 58 -24.36 -24.81 -17.90
N LYS A 59 -24.29 -24.56 -19.21
CA LYS A 59 -24.91 -23.43 -19.91
C LYS A 59 -26.42 -23.34 -19.65
N ASP A 60 -27.13 -24.46 -19.77
CA ASP A 60 -28.59 -24.51 -19.59
C ASP A 60 -29.00 -24.22 -18.14
N ILE A 61 -28.18 -24.60 -17.17
CA ILE A 61 -28.40 -24.26 -15.76
C ILE A 61 -28.12 -22.78 -15.50
N ILE A 62 -26.99 -22.25 -15.99
CA ILE A 62 -26.59 -20.87 -15.69
C ILE A 62 -27.40 -19.81 -16.43
N LEU A 63 -27.99 -20.15 -17.57
CA LEU A 63 -28.77 -19.22 -18.41
C LEU A 63 -30.26 -19.60 -18.48
N ARG A 64 -30.72 -20.41 -17.52
CA ARG A 64 -32.13 -20.79 -17.44
C ARG A 64 -33.02 -19.55 -17.46
N ASN A 65 -34.03 -19.55 -18.32
CA ASN A 65 -35.00 -18.46 -18.51
C ASN A 65 -34.40 -17.12 -18.99
N GLN A 66 -33.21 -17.12 -19.61
CA GLN A 66 -32.68 -15.96 -20.33
C GLN A 66 -32.88 -16.11 -21.83
N ASN A 67 -33.07 -14.98 -22.51
CA ASN A 67 -33.04 -14.93 -23.97
C ASN A 67 -31.63 -14.56 -24.42
N TYR A 68 -31.03 -15.39 -25.26
CA TYR A 68 -29.70 -15.16 -25.84
C TYR A 68 -29.57 -15.89 -27.18
N GLN A 69 -28.70 -15.40 -28.04
CA GLN A 69 -28.30 -16.10 -29.25
C GLN A 69 -27.36 -17.26 -28.89
N ASN A 70 -27.79 -18.50 -29.12
CA ASN A 70 -27.04 -19.70 -28.75
C ASN A 70 -26.22 -20.22 -29.94
N GLU A 71 -24.90 -20.18 -29.83
CA GLU A 71 -23.93 -20.58 -30.85
C GLU A 71 -23.14 -21.81 -30.37
N VAL A 72 -23.52 -23.01 -30.81
CA VAL A 72 -22.76 -24.23 -30.50
C VAL A 72 -21.62 -24.38 -31.53
N ARG A 73 -20.40 -24.64 -31.07
CA ARG A 73 -19.20 -24.74 -31.92
C ARG A 73 -18.37 -25.98 -31.60
N ASP A 74 -18.14 -26.82 -32.61
CA ASP A 74 -17.25 -27.97 -32.50
C ASP A 74 -15.80 -27.58 -32.20
N ASP A 75 -15.40 -26.38 -32.62
CA ASP A 75 -14.07 -25.82 -32.35
C ASP A 75 -13.80 -25.52 -30.86
N LEU A 76 -14.83 -25.58 -30.01
CA LEU A 76 -14.72 -25.42 -28.56
C LEU A 76 -14.67 -26.75 -27.79
N GLN A 77 -14.65 -27.90 -28.46
CA GLN A 77 -14.55 -29.22 -27.82
C GLN A 77 -13.27 -29.35 -26.96
N GLU A 78 -13.28 -30.24 -25.97
CA GLU A 78 -12.08 -30.54 -25.19
C GLU A 78 -11.09 -31.36 -26.01
N ASN A 79 -9.81 -31.00 -25.96
CA ASN A 79 -8.71 -31.80 -26.51
C ASN A 79 -7.66 -32.01 -25.42
N VAL A 80 -7.75 -33.14 -24.74
CA VAL A 80 -6.91 -33.47 -23.59
C VAL A 80 -5.42 -33.50 -23.96
N SER A 81 -5.07 -33.99 -25.15
CA SER A 81 -3.67 -34.02 -25.62
C SER A 81 -3.11 -32.61 -25.81
N ALA A 82 -3.84 -31.75 -26.52
CA ALA A 82 -3.45 -30.36 -26.72
C ALA A 82 -3.41 -29.57 -25.39
N ALA A 83 -4.38 -29.80 -24.50
CA ALA A 83 -4.42 -29.20 -23.17
C ALA A 83 -3.17 -29.56 -22.34
N LEU A 84 -2.75 -30.82 -22.34
CA LEU A 84 -1.54 -31.26 -21.63
C LEU A 84 -0.27 -30.61 -22.20
N LYS A 85 -0.16 -30.44 -23.52
CA LYS A 85 0.95 -29.73 -24.16
C LYS A 85 0.98 -28.25 -23.77
N LEU A 86 -0.18 -27.58 -23.79
CA LEU A 86 -0.30 -26.17 -23.38
C LEU A 86 -0.03 -25.97 -21.89
N LEU A 87 -0.34 -26.95 -21.04
CA LEU A 87 0.07 -26.95 -19.63
C LEU A 87 1.58 -27.11 -19.48
N ARG A 88 2.21 -28.04 -20.22
CA ARG A 88 3.68 -28.23 -20.20
C ARG A 88 4.41 -26.98 -20.68
N LEU A 89 3.88 -26.29 -21.68
CA LEU A 89 4.46 -25.02 -22.17
C LEU A 89 4.61 -23.95 -21.08
N GLN A 90 3.74 -23.97 -20.06
CA GLN A 90 3.85 -23.05 -18.92
C GLN A 90 5.04 -23.35 -18.01
N GLN A 91 5.50 -24.60 -18.01
CA GLN A 91 6.63 -25.07 -17.21
C GLN A 91 7.93 -25.08 -18.02
N ASP A 92 7.83 -25.37 -19.32
CA ASP A 92 8.93 -25.47 -20.26
C ASP A 92 8.58 -24.73 -21.56
N PRO A 93 9.13 -23.51 -21.77
CA PRO A 93 8.92 -22.72 -22.98
C PRO A 93 9.37 -23.40 -24.28
N THR A 94 10.16 -24.48 -24.20
CA THR A 94 10.64 -25.24 -25.37
C THR A 94 9.69 -26.35 -25.81
N THR A 95 8.57 -26.54 -25.10
CA THR A 95 7.57 -27.58 -25.42
C THR A 95 7.06 -27.45 -26.86
N GLU A 96 7.26 -28.50 -27.66
CA GLU A 96 6.72 -28.55 -29.03
C GLU A 96 5.20 -28.68 -29.07
N LEU A 97 4.57 -27.80 -29.86
CA LEU A 97 3.12 -27.67 -29.98
C LEU A 97 2.55 -28.19 -31.31
N GLU A 98 3.31 -28.92 -32.13
CA GLU A 98 2.86 -29.32 -33.48
C GLU A 98 1.47 -29.99 -33.45
N ASP A 99 1.28 -30.95 -32.54
CA ASP A 99 0.02 -31.67 -32.37
C ASP A 99 -1.11 -30.85 -31.71
N ALA A 100 -0.78 -29.66 -31.18
CA ALA A 100 -1.74 -28.73 -30.57
C ALA A 100 -2.09 -27.56 -31.51
N LYS A 101 -1.34 -27.32 -32.60
CA LYS A 101 -1.53 -26.16 -33.49
C LYS A 101 -2.91 -26.12 -34.12
N GLU A 102 -3.41 -27.25 -34.60
CA GLU A 102 -4.75 -27.31 -35.20
C GLU A 102 -5.83 -26.94 -34.19
N TYR A 103 -5.71 -27.44 -32.96
CA TYR A 103 -6.63 -27.12 -31.87
C TYR A 103 -6.59 -25.64 -31.50
N ILE A 104 -5.39 -25.06 -31.37
CA ILE A 104 -5.18 -23.64 -31.09
C ILE A 104 -5.81 -22.77 -32.19
N ALA A 105 -5.63 -23.14 -33.46
CA ALA A 105 -6.18 -22.43 -34.60
C ALA A 105 -7.72 -22.47 -34.64
N LYS A 106 -8.33 -23.63 -34.36
CA LYS A 106 -9.79 -23.79 -34.25
C LYS A 106 -10.36 -22.87 -33.18
N VAL A 107 -9.79 -22.90 -31.97
CA VAL A 107 -10.23 -22.01 -30.88
C VAL A 107 -10.05 -20.53 -31.25
N ASN A 108 -8.96 -20.18 -31.95
CA ASN A 108 -8.74 -18.80 -32.40
C ASN A 108 -9.82 -18.32 -33.39
N SER A 109 -10.30 -19.19 -34.27
CA SER A 109 -11.39 -18.85 -35.21
C SER A 109 -12.63 -18.39 -34.46
N VAL A 110 -13.01 -19.12 -33.40
CA VAL A 110 -14.15 -18.74 -32.54
C VAL A 110 -13.88 -17.44 -31.78
N VAL A 111 -12.65 -17.21 -31.32
CA VAL A 111 -12.25 -15.92 -30.70
C VAL A 111 -12.46 -14.74 -31.66
N GLN A 112 -12.19 -14.91 -32.96
CA GLN A 112 -12.47 -13.86 -33.94
C GLN A 112 -13.98 -13.63 -34.14
N GLU A 113 -14.79 -14.69 -34.14
CA GLU A 113 -16.26 -14.59 -34.19
C GLU A 113 -16.84 -13.88 -32.97
N ILE A 114 -16.29 -14.14 -31.77
CA ILE A 114 -16.72 -13.49 -30.51
C ILE A 114 -16.64 -11.96 -30.62
N PHE A 115 -15.62 -11.42 -31.28
CA PHE A 115 -15.45 -9.96 -31.43
C PHE A 115 -16.41 -9.33 -32.44
N GLN A 116 -17.08 -10.14 -33.26
CA GLN A 116 -18.08 -9.72 -34.23
C GLN A 116 -19.52 -9.96 -33.74
N ALA A 117 -19.69 -10.75 -32.68
CA ALA A 117 -20.97 -11.09 -32.09
C ALA A 117 -21.59 -9.95 -31.26
N LYS A 118 -22.89 -10.06 -30.99
CA LYS A 118 -23.61 -9.12 -30.12
C LYS A 118 -23.15 -9.27 -28.68
N GLN A 119 -22.72 -8.17 -28.09
CA GLN A 119 -22.21 -8.11 -26.73
C GLN A 119 -23.36 -7.87 -25.72
N PRO A 120 -23.26 -8.37 -24.47
CA PRO A 120 -22.11 -9.10 -23.91
C PRO A 120 -22.09 -10.57 -24.34
N VAL A 121 -20.89 -11.11 -24.59
CA VAL A 121 -20.68 -12.51 -25.03
C VAL A 121 -20.19 -13.39 -23.88
N LEU A 122 -20.75 -14.60 -23.77
CA LEU A 122 -20.27 -15.67 -22.90
C LEU A 122 -19.78 -16.88 -23.69
N VAL A 123 -18.68 -17.49 -23.27
CA VAL A 123 -18.18 -18.78 -23.76
C VAL A 123 -18.29 -19.83 -22.66
N VAL A 124 -18.96 -20.96 -22.92
CA VAL A 124 -19.04 -22.09 -21.98
C VAL A 124 -18.35 -23.32 -22.57
N ALA A 125 -17.17 -23.66 -22.05
CA ALA A 125 -16.32 -24.73 -22.60
C ALA A 125 -15.44 -25.40 -21.55
N HIS A 126 -14.21 -25.78 -21.93
CA HIS A 126 -13.33 -26.66 -21.15
C HIS A 126 -11.96 -26.05 -20.83
N LEU A 127 -11.13 -26.76 -20.08
CA LEU A 127 -9.82 -26.25 -19.67
C LEU A 127 -8.87 -26.13 -20.86
N GLY A 128 -8.86 -27.10 -21.78
CA GLY A 128 -8.08 -27.00 -23.02
C GLY A 128 -8.45 -25.77 -23.84
N THR A 129 -9.75 -25.47 -23.92
CA THR A 129 -10.25 -24.28 -24.63
C THR A 129 -9.72 -22.99 -24.00
N PHE A 130 -9.76 -22.89 -22.66
CA PHE A 130 -9.19 -21.75 -21.94
C PHE A 130 -7.69 -21.61 -22.20
N LEU A 131 -6.93 -22.71 -22.18
CA LEU A 131 -5.50 -22.72 -22.43
C LEU A 131 -5.16 -22.28 -23.86
N ALA A 132 -5.95 -22.71 -24.85
CA ALA A 132 -5.80 -22.26 -26.23
C ALA A 132 -6.14 -20.78 -26.39
N MET A 133 -7.18 -20.27 -25.70
CA MET A 133 -7.48 -18.84 -25.66
C MET A 133 -6.34 -18.05 -24.99
N LYS A 134 -5.81 -18.54 -23.86
CA LYS A 134 -4.66 -17.95 -23.15
C LYS A 134 -3.46 -17.80 -24.08
N TYR A 135 -3.16 -18.84 -24.86
CA TYR A 135 -2.09 -18.84 -25.85
C TYR A 135 -2.33 -17.83 -26.98
N ASN A 136 -3.50 -17.90 -27.65
CA ASN A 136 -3.84 -17.02 -28.77
C ASN A 136 -3.87 -15.54 -28.39
N LEU A 137 -4.35 -15.24 -27.19
CA LEU A 137 -4.46 -13.87 -26.67
C LEU A 137 -3.17 -13.37 -26.00
N GLN A 138 -2.12 -14.21 -25.95
CA GLN A 138 -0.81 -13.88 -25.37
C GLN A 138 -0.92 -13.40 -23.91
N LEU A 139 -1.77 -14.07 -23.12
CA LEU A 139 -1.88 -13.80 -21.70
C LEU A 139 -0.58 -14.17 -20.95
N PRO A 140 -0.27 -13.50 -19.83
CA PRO A 140 0.91 -13.81 -19.02
C PRO A 140 1.02 -15.30 -18.63
N GLN A 141 2.25 -15.81 -18.52
CA GLN A 141 2.47 -17.22 -18.16
C GLN A 141 1.89 -17.58 -16.79
N ASN A 142 1.96 -16.65 -15.83
CA ASN A 142 1.42 -16.80 -14.48
C ASN A 142 -0.10 -16.57 -14.37
N THR A 143 -0.83 -16.42 -15.49
CA THR A 143 -2.30 -16.31 -15.45
C THR A 143 -2.94 -17.53 -14.80
N GLN A 144 -3.73 -17.30 -13.75
CA GLN A 144 -4.49 -18.31 -13.00
C GLN A 144 -5.50 -19.04 -13.89
N MET A 145 -5.64 -20.36 -13.66
CA MET A 145 -6.62 -21.20 -14.37
C MET A 145 -8.02 -21.09 -13.75
N PRO A 146 -9.10 -21.12 -14.55
CA PRO A 146 -10.46 -21.21 -14.03
C PRO A 146 -10.73 -22.51 -13.30
N ASP A 147 -11.36 -22.39 -12.13
CA ASP A 147 -12.11 -23.49 -11.53
C ASP A 147 -13.40 -23.77 -12.32
N ASN A 148 -14.01 -24.93 -12.06
CA ASN A 148 -15.30 -25.29 -12.65
C ASN A 148 -16.39 -24.28 -12.25
N CYS A 149 -17.20 -23.85 -13.23
CA CYS A 149 -18.25 -22.82 -13.07
C CYS A 149 -17.76 -21.47 -12.54
N GLN A 150 -16.49 -21.15 -12.70
CA GLN A 150 -15.97 -19.81 -12.40
C GLN A 150 -16.07 -18.93 -13.65
N LEU A 151 -16.79 -17.82 -13.54
CA LEU A 151 -16.94 -16.85 -14.62
C LEU A 151 -15.69 -15.95 -14.69
N ILE A 152 -15.07 -15.87 -15.85
CA ILE A 152 -13.88 -15.06 -16.14
C ILE A 152 -14.23 -14.05 -17.22
N ARG A 153 -13.80 -12.81 -17.08
CA ARG A 153 -13.83 -11.79 -18.13
C ARG A 153 -12.44 -11.69 -18.77
N PHE A 154 -12.37 -11.86 -20.07
CA PHE A 154 -11.23 -11.47 -20.89
C PHE A 154 -11.41 -10.01 -21.29
N GLU A 155 -10.38 -9.19 -21.10
CA GLU A 155 -10.41 -7.78 -21.48
C GLU A 155 -9.04 -7.29 -21.92
N LYS A 156 -9.00 -6.34 -22.85
CA LYS A 156 -7.76 -5.62 -23.15
C LYS A 156 -7.53 -4.51 -22.13
N ASN A 157 -6.29 -4.41 -21.65
CA ASN A 157 -5.84 -3.27 -20.84
C ASN A 157 -5.56 -2.03 -21.72
N ALA A 158 -5.15 -0.94 -21.08
CA ALA A 158 -4.84 0.33 -21.76
C ALA A 158 -3.69 0.26 -22.78
N PHE A 159 -2.92 -0.84 -22.83
CA PHE A 159 -1.83 -1.08 -23.77
C PHE A 159 -2.19 -2.07 -24.88
N ASP A 160 -3.49 -2.31 -25.10
CA ASP A 160 -4.03 -3.27 -26.07
C ASP A 160 -3.60 -4.74 -25.80
N LYS A 161 -3.11 -5.03 -24.58
CA LYS A 161 -2.75 -6.39 -24.15
C LYS A 161 -3.92 -7.05 -23.43
N TRP A 162 -4.18 -8.31 -23.74
CA TRP A 162 -5.21 -9.09 -23.06
C TRP A 162 -4.83 -9.37 -21.61
N ASN A 163 -5.84 -9.33 -20.74
CA ASN A 163 -5.80 -9.78 -19.36
C ASN A 163 -7.09 -10.54 -19.04
N ILE A 164 -7.13 -11.21 -17.89
CA ILE A 164 -8.34 -11.78 -17.34
C ILE A 164 -8.68 -11.17 -15.97
N ALA A 165 -9.97 -11.06 -15.69
CA ALA A 165 -10.52 -10.72 -14.38
C ALA A 165 -11.56 -11.76 -13.99
N PHE A 166 -11.54 -12.26 -12.76
CA PHE A 166 -12.55 -13.18 -12.27
C PHE A 166 -13.82 -12.42 -11.86
N ALA A 167 -14.97 -12.83 -12.39
CA ALA A 167 -16.26 -12.28 -12.03
C ALA A 167 -16.80 -13.03 -10.80
N LEU A 168 -16.88 -12.36 -9.65
CA LEU A 168 -17.33 -12.96 -8.39
C LEU A 168 -18.86 -12.95 -8.25
N PRO A 169 -19.52 -14.09 -7.97
CA PRO A 169 -20.96 -14.11 -7.70
C PRO A 169 -21.29 -13.45 -6.36
N SER A 170 -21.76 -12.21 -6.40
CA SER A 170 -22.60 -11.64 -5.36
C SER A 170 -24.02 -12.19 -5.51
N HIS A 171 -24.58 -12.88 -4.50
CA HIS A 171 -26.03 -13.16 -4.47
C HIS A 171 -26.68 -13.01 -3.09
N PRO A 172 -27.93 -12.48 -3.01
CA PRO A 172 -28.63 -12.13 -1.78
C PRO A 172 -29.53 -13.27 -1.27
N ASN A 173 -29.70 -13.29 0.06
CA ASN A 173 -30.71 -14.00 0.84
C ASN A 173 -30.67 -15.54 0.91
N VAL A 174 -29.80 -16.05 1.79
CA VAL A 174 -30.14 -17.13 2.74
C VAL A 174 -29.72 -16.64 4.13
N ASN A 175 -30.69 -16.22 4.95
CA ASN A 175 -30.46 -15.85 6.34
C ASN A 175 -30.72 -17.06 7.25
N ARG A 176 -29.78 -17.32 8.17
CA ARG A 176 -29.70 -18.38 9.20
C ARG A 176 -29.23 -19.73 8.62
N ILE A 177 -28.03 -20.26 8.89
CA ILE A 177 -27.12 -20.17 10.04
C ILE A 177 -25.68 -20.28 9.51
N PHE A 178 -24.97 -19.17 9.31
CA PHE A 178 -23.50 -19.02 9.38
C PHE A 178 -23.25 -17.52 9.54
N PRO A 179 -22.45 -17.06 10.52
CA PRO A 179 -22.24 -15.63 10.74
C PRO A 179 -21.67 -14.98 9.47
N SER A 180 -22.24 -13.83 9.12
CA SER A 180 -21.68 -12.89 8.14
C SER A 180 -20.20 -12.65 8.45
N THR A 181 -19.30 -13.08 7.57
CA THR A 181 -17.88 -12.73 7.63
C THR A 181 -17.43 -12.15 6.29
N SER A 182 -18.04 -11.06 5.82
CA SER A 182 -17.28 -10.11 5.01
C SER A 182 -16.27 -9.47 5.97
N GLN A 183 -15.12 -10.12 6.15
CA GLN A 183 -14.12 -9.58 7.03
C GLN A 183 -13.57 -8.30 6.38
N PRO A 184 -13.50 -7.18 7.12
CA PRO A 184 -12.72 -6.05 6.67
C PRO A 184 -11.29 -6.48 6.34
N ILE A 185 -10.58 -5.69 5.53
CA ILE A 185 -9.22 -6.02 5.07
C ILE A 185 -8.30 -6.40 6.24
N VAL A 186 -8.42 -5.71 7.38
CA VAL A 186 -7.58 -5.95 8.56
C VAL A 186 -8.41 -6.23 9.83
N GLY A 187 -9.59 -5.62 9.97
CA GLY A 187 -10.45 -5.74 11.15
C GLY A 187 -9.97 -4.98 12.39
N LYS A 188 -8.68 -5.02 12.70
CA LYS A 188 -8.01 -4.16 13.67
C LYS A 188 -6.61 -3.81 13.21
N PHE A 189 -6.18 -2.58 13.41
CA PHE A 189 -4.81 -2.19 13.08
C PHE A 189 -3.81 -2.75 14.09
N HIS A 190 -2.69 -3.26 13.58
CA HIS A 190 -1.61 -3.79 14.39
C HIS A 190 -0.58 -2.69 14.70
N PRO A 191 0.17 -2.84 15.81
CA PRO A 191 1.38 -2.05 16.05
C PRO A 191 2.35 -2.12 14.86
N PRO A 192 3.18 -1.07 14.63
CA PRO A 192 4.20 -1.07 13.59
C PRO A 192 5.03 -2.36 13.67
N SER A 193 5.28 -3.00 12.52
CA SER A 193 5.99 -4.29 12.45
C SER A 193 5.42 -5.43 13.33
N PHE A 194 4.14 -5.37 13.72
CA PHE A 194 3.51 -6.34 14.63
C PHE A 194 4.26 -6.49 15.96
N LEU A 195 4.81 -5.38 16.47
CA LEU A 195 5.52 -5.36 17.74
C LEU A 195 4.64 -5.87 18.90
N GLU A 196 5.26 -6.63 19.80
CA GLU A 196 4.63 -7.22 20.98
C GLU A 196 4.96 -6.44 22.27
N ASP A 197 5.36 -5.16 22.16
CA ASP A 197 5.66 -4.36 23.37
C ASP A 197 4.39 -3.94 24.12
N LEU A 198 3.25 -3.92 23.41
CA LEU A 198 1.94 -3.63 23.97
C LEU A 198 1.28 -4.91 24.51
N GLU A 199 0.71 -4.80 25.70
CA GLU A 199 -0.10 -5.86 26.29
C GLU A 199 -1.42 -6.03 25.52
N PRO A 200 -2.07 -7.22 25.56
CA PRO A 200 -3.34 -7.44 24.85
C PRO A 200 -4.43 -6.42 25.16
N SER A 201 -4.47 -5.87 26.38
CA SER A 201 -5.42 -4.83 26.80
C SER A 201 -5.14 -3.46 26.18
N GLN A 202 -3.94 -3.24 25.63
CA GLN A 202 -3.49 -1.99 25.02
C GLN A 202 -3.68 -1.99 23.50
N LEU A 203 -3.82 -3.16 22.88
CA LEU A 203 -3.98 -3.27 21.42
C LEU A 203 -5.25 -2.56 20.89
N GLU A 204 -6.34 -2.58 21.66
CA GLU A 204 -7.58 -1.91 21.27
C GLU A 204 -7.45 -0.37 21.25
N GLY A 205 -6.63 0.21 22.13
CA GLY A 205 -6.38 1.65 22.11
C GLY A 205 -5.49 2.05 20.93
N TRP A 206 -4.51 1.23 20.56
CA TRP A 206 -3.70 1.45 19.36
C TRP A 206 -4.54 1.34 18.07
N ASP A 207 -5.34 0.29 17.94
CA ASP A 207 -6.30 0.11 16.83
C ASP A 207 -7.22 1.33 16.71
N LYS A 208 -7.80 1.77 17.83
CA LYS A 208 -8.64 2.96 17.87
C LYS A 208 -7.90 4.22 17.41
N PHE A 209 -6.65 4.41 17.83
CA PHE A 209 -5.85 5.56 17.41
C PHE A 209 -5.68 5.61 15.89
N ILE A 210 -5.23 4.51 15.26
CA ILE A 210 -5.05 4.45 13.80
C ILE A 210 -6.38 4.59 13.06
N HIS A 211 -7.42 3.93 13.54
CA HIS A 211 -8.77 4.07 12.99
C HIS A 211 -9.23 5.54 13.00
N ASP A 212 -9.12 6.23 14.14
CA ASP A 212 -9.53 7.63 14.27
C ASP A 212 -8.70 8.57 13.37
N GLU A 213 -7.39 8.35 13.23
CA GLU A 213 -6.51 9.12 12.34
C GLU A 213 -6.95 8.95 10.86
N ILE A 214 -7.22 7.71 10.43
CA ILE A 214 -7.71 7.45 9.07
C ILE A 214 -9.08 8.08 8.84
N GLU A 215 -10.04 7.94 9.78
CA GLU A 215 -11.36 8.57 9.66
C GLU A 215 -11.29 10.10 9.60
N GLN A 216 -10.39 10.71 10.39
CA GLN A 216 -10.12 12.14 10.30
C GLN A 216 -9.53 12.53 8.95
N ALA A 217 -8.59 11.73 8.44
CA ALA A 217 -7.98 11.95 7.15
C ALA A 217 -8.97 11.78 5.99
N ILE A 218 -9.97 10.88 6.08
CA ILE A 218 -11.08 10.73 5.12
C ILE A 218 -11.97 11.98 5.11
N LYS A 219 -12.31 12.51 6.29
CA LYS A 219 -13.12 13.75 6.41
C LYS A 219 -12.39 14.94 5.77
N GLY A 220 -11.07 14.98 5.94
CA GLY A 220 -10.26 16.12 5.54
C GLY A 220 -10.42 17.31 6.50
N ARG A 221 -9.54 18.30 6.34
CA ARG A 221 -9.53 19.51 7.18
C ARG A 221 -10.39 20.60 6.55
N GLU A 222 -11.31 21.16 7.33
CA GLU A 222 -12.15 22.30 6.91
C GLU A 222 -11.57 23.65 7.34
N ALA A 223 -10.63 23.67 8.29
CA ALA A 223 -10.00 24.88 8.79
C ALA A 223 -8.54 24.62 9.20
N THR A 224 -7.73 25.68 9.18
CA THR A 224 -6.37 25.69 9.73
C THR A 224 -6.08 27.03 10.41
N VAL A 225 -4.99 27.08 11.18
CA VAL A 225 -4.44 28.32 11.72
C VAL A 225 -3.06 28.51 11.09
N ILE A 226 -2.83 29.68 10.48
CA ILE A 226 -1.54 30.05 9.90
C ILE A 226 -1.10 31.33 10.59
N LYS A 227 0.05 31.31 11.26
CA LYS A 227 0.59 32.48 12.00
C LYS A 227 -0.43 33.12 12.95
N GLY A 228 -1.17 32.27 13.69
CA GLY A 228 -2.17 32.70 14.67
C GLY A 228 -3.50 33.19 14.10
N LYS A 229 -3.71 33.15 12.78
CA LYS A 229 -4.98 33.52 12.13
C LYS A 229 -5.71 32.29 11.61
N LYS A 230 -7.02 32.23 11.82
CA LYS A 230 -7.87 31.11 11.36
C LYS A 230 -8.25 31.29 9.88
N TYR A 231 -8.17 30.20 9.13
CA TYR A 231 -8.57 30.11 7.73
C TYR A 231 -9.54 28.95 7.54
N THR A 232 -10.56 29.14 6.71
CA THR A 232 -11.34 28.05 6.13
C THR A 232 -10.56 27.47 4.96
N ILE A 233 -10.55 26.14 4.84
CA ILE A 233 -9.90 25.40 3.76
C ILE A 233 -10.97 24.99 2.76
N LEU A 234 -10.87 25.51 1.53
CA LEU A 234 -11.73 25.09 0.42
C LEU A 234 -11.03 24.00 -0.40
N ASN A 235 -11.84 23.17 -1.07
CA ASN A 235 -11.41 22.09 -1.96
C ASN A 235 -10.55 21.01 -1.28
N ASN A 236 -10.66 20.79 0.03
CA ASN A 236 -9.88 19.76 0.75
C ASN A 236 -10.72 18.54 1.18
N ALA A 237 -12.03 18.60 0.93
CA ALA A 237 -13.01 17.59 1.28
C ALA A 237 -14.17 17.63 0.26
N PRO A 238 -14.93 16.54 0.11
CA PRO A 238 -14.70 15.21 0.70
C PRO A 238 -13.56 14.45 0.00
N ARG A 239 -12.83 13.60 0.72
CA ARG A 239 -11.77 12.73 0.17
C ARG A 239 -12.33 11.33 -0.13
N SER A 240 -13.29 11.27 -1.04
CA SER A 240 -14.11 10.08 -1.30
C SER A 240 -13.37 8.84 -1.84
N GLN A 241 -12.12 9.00 -2.28
CA GLN A 241 -11.30 7.89 -2.78
C GLN A 241 -10.38 7.32 -1.70
N PHE A 242 -10.27 7.93 -0.52
CA PHE A 242 -9.55 7.36 0.61
C PHE A 242 -10.50 6.54 1.49
N PHE A 243 -10.07 5.37 1.97
CA PHE A 243 -10.94 4.48 2.76
C PHE A 243 -10.24 3.90 3.98
N ASN A 244 -11.03 3.36 4.91
CA ASN A 244 -10.53 2.76 6.14
C ASN A 244 -10.47 1.22 6.04
N PRO A 245 -9.27 0.60 6.05
CA PRO A 245 -9.11 -0.85 5.90
C PRO A 245 -9.70 -1.67 7.05
N SER A 246 -9.91 -1.08 8.24
CA SER A 246 -10.52 -1.81 9.35
C SER A 246 -12.04 -1.95 9.23
N THR A 247 -12.68 -1.19 8.33
CA THR A 247 -14.13 -1.22 8.10
C THR A 247 -14.51 -1.54 6.66
N THR A 248 -13.54 -1.56 5.74
CA THR A 248 -13.78 -1.79 4.31
C THR A 248 -13.49 -3.24 3.94
N GLU A 249 -14.43 -3.87 3.22
CA GLU A 249 -14.27 -5.21 2.67
C GLU A 249 -13.18 -5.25 1.60
N LYS A 250 -12.41 -6.35 1.58
CA LYS A 250 -11.40 -6.59 0.56
C LYS A 250 -12.06 -7.04 -0.75
N LEU A 251 -11.85 -6.28 -1.82
CA LEU A 251 -12.38 -6.61 -3.14
C LEU A 251 -11.42 -7.52 -3.94
N SER A 252 -11.92 -8.16 -4.99
CA SER A 252 -11.15 -9.08 -5.85
C SER A 252 -10.00 -8.41 -6.60
N ASP A 253 -10.12 -7.11 -6.85
CA ASP A 253 -9.12 -6.31 -7.55
C ASP A 253 -8.18 -5.57 -6.57
N TYR A 254 -8.18 -5.97 -5.30
CA TYR A 254 -7.22 -5.47 -4.31
C TYR A 254 -5.78 -5.64 -4.80
N ALA A 255 -5.02 -4.56 -4.72
CA ALA A 255 -3.62 -4.51 -5.10
C ALA A 255 -2.83 -3.76 -4.02
N GLU A 256 -1.57 -4.14 -3.87
CA GLU A 256 -0.60 -3.48 -2.99
C GLU A 256 0.48 -2.83 -3.86
N LYS A 257 1.00 -1.70 -3.37
CA LYS A 257 2.14 -1.03 -4.01
C LYS A 257 3.08 -0.49 -2.96
N THR A 258 4.30 -1.02 -2.96
CA THR A 258 5.40 -0.44 -2.20
C THR A 258 5.87 0.85 -2.87
N ILE A 259 5.99 1.90 -2.08
CA ILE A 259 6.53 3.20 -2.48
C ILE A 259 7.79 3.42 -1.65
N ALA A 260 8.94 3.57 -2.32
CA ALA A 260 10.24 3.68 -1.68
C ALA A 260 10.99 4.94 -2.13
N TRP A 261 11.75 5.54 -1.22
CA TRP A 261 12.58 6.73 -1.47
C TRP A 261 13.84 6.70 -0.59
N PHE A 262 14.81 7.56 -0.92
CA PHE A 262 16.04 7.70 -0.13
C PHE A 262 15.79 8.42 1.20
N GLY A 263 16.33 7.86 2.28
CA GLY A 263 16.28 8.43 3.63
C GLY A 263 17.22 9.61 3.84
N PHE A 264 18.12 9.91 2.89
CA PHE A 264 18.93 11.13 2.98
C PHE A 264 18.10 12.39 2.64
N PRO A 265 18.07 13.40 3.52
CA PRO A 265 17.34 14.66 3.37
C PRO A 265 17.57 15.39 2.05
N LYS A 266 16.54 15.44 1.17
CA LYS A 266 16.64 16.14 -0.12
C LYS A 266 16.92 17.63 0.06
N GLN A 267 16.24 18.26 1.01
CA GLN A 267 16.41 19.69 1.28
C GLN A 267 17.85 20.02 1.68
N ILE A 268 18.51 19.12 2.42
CA ILE A 268 19.92 19.28 2.78
C ILE A 268 20.83 19.03 1.58
N LYS A 269 20.52 18.02 0.75
CA LYS A 269 21.25 17.75 -0.49
C LYS A 269 21.24 18.96 -1.42
N ASP A 270 20.07 19.54 -1.66
CA ASP A 270 19.87 20.63 -2.63
C ASP A 270 20.43 21.97 -2.11
N SER A 271 20.38 22.21 -0.79
CA SER A 271 20.85 23.47 -0.20
C SER A 271 22.34 23.51 0.13
N SER A 272 23.08 22.41 -0.08
CA SER A 272 24.49 22.30 0.32
C SER A 272 25.45 22.43 -0.87
N PRO A 273 26.59 23.11 -0.71
CA PRO A 273 27.53 23.35 -1.82
C PRO A 273 28.44 22.16 -2.18
N SER A 274 28.42 21.07 -1.40
CA SER A 274 29.23 19.86 -1.64
C SER A 274 28.71 18.68 -0.81
N ASP A 275 29.13 17.46 -1.17
CA ASP A 275 28.82 16.24 -0.42
C ASP A 275 29.28 16.32 1.05
N LYS A 276 30.51 16.76 1.28
CA LYS A 276 31.04 16.95 2.64
C LYS A 276 30.19 17.92 3.46
N ALA A 277 29.69 18.99 2.84
CA ALA A 277 28.85 19.97 3.52
C ALA A 277 27.47 19.41 3.89
N ARG A 278 26.80 18.70 2.98
CA ARG A 278 25.50 18.07 3.27
C ARG A 278 25.61 16.98 4.32
N TRP A 279 26.65 16.13 4.25
CA TRP A 279 26.86 15.07 5.24
C TRP A 279 27.11 15.64 6.63
N LYS A 280 27.99 16.65 6.73
CA LYS A 280 28.26 17.34 8.00
C LYS A 280 27.00 17.98 8.57
N LYS A 281 26.16 18.61 7.72
CA LYS A 281 24.92 19.27 8.15
C LYS A 281 23.90 18.24 8.65
N ALA A 282 23.64 17.17 7.91
CA ALA A 282 22.71 16.12 8.30
C ALA A 282 23.13 15.37 9.58
N ASP A 283 24.43 15.19 9.82
CA ASP A 283 24.95 14.62 11.08
C ASP A 283 24.94 15.61 12.26
N SER A 284 24.67 16.89 12.05
CA SER A 284 24.80 17.93 13.10
C SER A 284 23.58 18.05 14.01
N SER A 285 22.38 17.70 13.53
CA SER A 285 21.14 17.68 14.31
C SER A 285 20.16 16.69 13.70
N ARG A 286 19.38 16.06 14.57
CA ARG A 286 18.22 15.22 14.19
C ARG A 286 17.15 16.02 13.45
N ASP A 287 17.07 17.34 13.68
CA ASP A 287 16.10 18.22 13.00
C ASP A 287 16.38 18.37 11.49
N PHE A 288 17.58 17.99 11.03
CA PHE A 288 17.94 17.98 9.62
C PHE A 288 17.68 16.63 8.94
N GLN A 289 17.15 15.63 9.64
CA GLN A 289 16.95 14.26 9.16
C GLN A 289 15.46 14.01 8.86
N ASP A 290 14.91 14.74 7.89
CA ASP A 290 13.47 14.92 7.66
C ASP A 290 12.85 13.98 6.62
N GLU A 291 13.41 12.80 6.36
CA GLU A 291 12.90 11.85 5.34
C GLU A 291 12.46 10.52 5.95
N TYR A 292 11.82 10.56 7.13
CA TYR A 292 11.37 9.38 7.88
C TYR A 292 12.48 8.36 8.17
N CYS A 293 13.74 8.82 8.12
CA CYS A 293 14.93 8.07 8.48
C CYS A 293 15.80 8.96 9.33
N GLU A 294 15.97 8.59 10.59
CA GLU A 294 16.81 9.32 11.52
C GLU A 294 17.90 8.42 12.08
N TRP A 295 19.06 8.99 12.37
CA TRP A 295 20.24 8.22 12.77
C TRP A 295 21.10 8.90 13.83
N SER A 296 21.86 8.06 14.52
CA SER A 296 22.88 8.45 15.49
C SER A 296 24.19 7.71 15.22
N VAL A 297 25.31 8.38 15.50
CA VAL A 297 26.67 7.92 15.21
C VAL A 297 27.48 7.86 16.48
N LEU A 298 27.98 6.67 16.81
CA LEU A 298 28.94 6.47 17.89
C LEU A 298 30.37 6.46 17.33
N ARG A 299 31.28 7.12 18.04
CA ARG A 299 32.69 7.24 17.65
C ARG A 299 33.62 6.80 18.77
N ASN A 300 34.78 6.25 18.40
CA ASN A 300 35.86 5.97 19.33
C ASN A 300 36.65 7.25 19.69
N GLN A 301 37.69 7.08 20.52
CA GLN A 301 38.58 8.16 20.96
C GLN A 301 39.35 8.82 19.78
N GLU A 302 39.61 8.07 18.71
CA GLU A 302 40.22 8.57 17.47
C GLU A 302 39.22 9.27 16.54
N ARG A 303 37.97 9.46 16.98
CA ARG A 303 36.87 10.08 16.21
C ARG A 303 36.40 9.26 15.00
N LYS A 304 36.88 8.02 14.85
CA LYS A 304 36.37 7.08 13.83
C LYS A 304 35.00 6.56 14.24
N ILE A 305 34.12 6.38 13.27
CA ILE A 305 32.79 5.81 13.50
C ILE A 305 32.97 4.33 13.84
N ILE A 306 32.30 3.89 14.90
CA ILE A 306 32.27 2.48 15.28
C ILE A 306 30.88 1.86 15.07
N HIS A 307 29.83 2.66 15.15
CA HIS A 307 28.45 2.20 15.06
C HIS A 307 27.56 3.34 14.53
N VAL A 308 26.64 3.00 13.63
CA VAL A 308 25.56 3.89 13.20
C VAL A 308 24.23 3.19 13.42
N SER A 309 23.30 3.82 14.13
CA SER A 309 21.93 3.32 14.30
C SER A 309 20.98 4.13 13.43
N PHE A 310 20.08 3.47 12.72
CA PHE A 310 18.97 4.04 11.95
C PHE A 310 17.63 3.66 12.58
N THR A 311 16.69 4.59 12.63
CA THR A 311 15.29 4.35 13.07
C THR A 311 14.30 5.04 12.14
N CYS A 312 13.15 4.40 11.95
CA CYS A 312 11.95 4.97 11.34
C CYS A 312 10.71 4.79 12.24
N GLU A 313 10.91 4.53 13.54
CA GLU A 313 9.82 4.35 14.49
C GLU A 313 9.07 5.67 14.73
N GLY A 314 7.76 5.69 14.44
CA GLY A 314 6.92 6.87 14.63
C GLY A 314 6.80 7.29 16.10
N PRO A 315 6.82 8.61 16.41
CA PRO A 315 6.74 9.09 17.78
C PRO A 315 5.43 8.69 18.47
N GLU A 316 4.32 8.57 17.74
CA GLU A 316 3.01 8.26 18.29
C GLU A 316 2.96 6.88 18.95
N TYR A 317 3.67 5.88 18.42
CA TYR A 317 3.77 4.57 19.05
C TYR A 317 4.50 4.66 20.40
N TRP A 318 5.55 5.46 20.48
CA TRP A 318 6.32 5.65 21.71
C TRP A 318 5.57 6.47 22.75
N ASP A 319 4.85 7.51 22.33
CA ASP A 319 3.97 8.27 23.22
C ASP A 319 2.84 7.39 23.76
N TYR A 320 2.24 6.55 22.92
CA TYR A 320 1.21 5.59 23.33
C TYR A 320 1.77 4.54 24.30
N LEU A 321 2.93 3.94 23.97
CA LEU A 321 3.60 2.97 24.83
C LEU A 321 3.98 3.60 26.18
N ALA A 322 4.47 4.83 26.20
CA ALA A 322 4.88 5.50 27.43
C ALA A 322 3.70 5.81 28.36
N GLN A 323 2.53 6.14 27.80
CA GLN A 323 1.30 6.36 28.57
C GLN A 323 0.76 5.08 29.20
N ASN A 324 0.92 3.94 28.51
CA ASN A 324 0.29 2.68 28.92
C ASN A 324 1.25 1.71 29.63
N ASN A 325 2.56 1.77 29.32
CA ASN A 325 3.60 0.90 29.85
C ASN A 325 4.96 1.62 29.94
N PRO A 326 5.13 2.59 30.86
CA PRO A 326 6.35 3.38 30.98
C PRO A 326 7.60 2.54 31.29
N GLU A 327 7.44 1.43 32.02
CA GLU A 327 8.56 0.54 32.35
C GLU A 327 9.06 -0.23 31.10
N LYS A 328 8.16 -0.60 30.18
CA LYS A 328 8.56 -1.14 28.88
C LYS A 328 9.38 -0.13 28.10
N VAL A 329 9.03 1.16 28.12
CA VAL A 329 9.85 2.21 27.46
C VAL A 329 11.27 2.22 28.02
N VAL A 330 11.43 2.19 29.35
CA VAL A 330 12.77 2.12 29.98
C VAL A 330 13.52 0.86 29.57
N GLU A 331 12.86 -0.30 29.56
CA GLU A 331 13.43 -1.58 29.12
C GLU A 331 13.95 -1.49 27.68
N LEU A 332 13.14 -0.96 26.76
CA LEU A 332 13.51 -0.85 25.35
C LEU A 332 14.66 0.14 25.15
N TYR A 333 14.66 1.29 25.84
CA TYR A 333 15.80 2.22 25.81
C TYR A 333 17.09 1.59 26.32
N LYS A 334 17.03 0.80 27.39
CA LYS A 334 18.20 0.05 27.84
C LYS A 334 18.71 -0.92 26.78
N ARG A 335 17.79 -1.72 26.24
CA ARG A 335 18.10 -2.74 25.24
C ARG A 335 18.71 -2.18 23.96
N TYR A 336 18.17 -1.06 23.47
CA TYR A 336 18.46 -0.58 22.12
C TYR A 336 19.36 0.66 22.08
N ILE A 337 19.47 1.42 23.17
CA ILE A 337 20.30 2.62 23.23
C ILE A 337 21.49 2.42 24.15
N SER A 338 21.24 2.16 25.44
CA SER A 338 22.30 2.05 26.44
C SER A 338 21.76 1.51 27.76
N ASP A 339 22.43 0.50 28.35
CA ASP A 339 22.11 -0.02 29.68
C ASP A 339 22.16 1.06 30.79
N ALA A 340 22.85 2.18 30.54
CA ALA A 340 22.94 3.32 31.45
C ALA A 340 21.69 4.23 31.45
N VAL A 341 20.66 3.92 30.65
CA VAL A 341 19.41 4.69 30.66
C VAL A 341 18.72 4.55 32.02
N GLU A 342 18.36 5.68 32.62
CA GLU A 342 17.53 5.72 33.82
C GLU A 342 16.14 6.26 33.49
N ARG A 343 15.14 5.89 34.31
CA ARG A 343 13.75 6.34 34.11
C ARG A 343 13.64 7.88 34.07
N ASN A 344 14.36 8.56 34.96
CA ASN A 344 14.35 10.03 35.05
C ASN A 344 15.05 10.70 33.86
N ASP A 345 15.72 9.93 32.99
CA ASP A 345 16.22 10.45 31.72
C ASP A 345 15.10 10.60 30.69
N LEU A 346 14.07 9.76 30.77
CA LEU A 346 13.02 9.60 29.77
C LEU A 346 11.72 10.31 30.15
N PHE A 347 11.48 10.51 31.45
CA PHE A 347 10.23 11.06 31.97
C PHE A 347 10.50 12.29 32.84
N ASP A 348 9.68 13.32 32.66
CA ASP A 348 9.65 14.50 33.51
C ASP A 348 9.14 14.15 34.92
N THR A 349 9.27 15.08 35.86
CA THR A 349 8.91 14.86 37.28
C THR A 349 7.44 14.55 37.51
N ASP A 350 6.56 14.94 36.60
CA ASP A 350 5.13 14.64 36.64
C ASP A 350 4.77 13.30 35.97
N GLY A 351 5.76 12.56 35.47
CA GLY A 351 5.58 11.29 34.77
C GLY A 351 5.33 11.43 33.28
N THR A 352 5.36 12.63 32.71
CA THR A 352 5.21 12.85 31.26
C THR A 352 6.44 12.35 30.51
N TYR A 353 6.24 11.59 29.44
CA TYR A 353 7.33 11.12 28.59
C TYR A 353 7.93 12.28 27.77
N ASN A 354 9.25 12.37 27.80
CA ASN A 354 10.01 13.34 27.02
C ASN A 354 10.54 12.66 25.75
N SER A 355 9.82 12.81 24.65
CA SER A 355 10.21 12.28 23.32
C SER A 355 11.56 12.80 22.82
N ARG A 356 11.98 13.98 23.29
CA ARG A 356 13.30 14.60 23.03
C ARG A 356 14.21 14.54 24.25
N ASN A 357 14.22 13.40 24.94
CA ASN A 357 15.14 13.10 26.04
C ASN A 357 16.61 13.04 25.59
N LYS A 358 17.54 12.96 26.57
CA LYS A 358 19.00 12.96 26.32
C LYS A 358 19.51 11.79 25.48
N TRP A 359 18.75 10.70 25.40
CA TRP A 359 19.08 9.48 24.65
C TRP A 359 18.51 9.46 23.23
N ASN A 360 17.62 10.40 22.90
CA ASN A 360 16.96 10.46 21.59
C ASN A 360 17.11 11.78 20.84
N LYS A 361 17.45 12.89 21.52
CA LYS A 361 17.45 14.23 20.88
C LYS A 361 18.68 14.56 20.02
N ASN A 362 19.75 13.79 20.12
CA ASN A 362 21.06 14.10 19.53
C ASN A 362 21.43 13.08 18.44
N THR A 363 22.45 13.38 17.64
CA THR A 363 23.02 12.47 16.63
C THR A 363 24.16 11.60 17.18
N THR A 364 24.37 11.56 18.51
CA THR A 364 25.52 10.87 19.13
C THR A 364 25.18 9.95 20.31
N ASN A 365 24.03 10.14 20.96
CA ASN A 365 23.68 9.40 22.18
C ASN A 365 22.70 8.25 21.93
N GLY A 366 22.14 8.18 20.71
CA GLY A 366 21.07 7.26 20.37
C GLY A 366 20.03 7.91 19.46
N ALA A 367 19.28 7.05 18.77
CA ALA A 367 18.11 7.41 17.98
C ALA A 367 17.05 6.34 18.17
N MET A 368 16.26 6.46 19.23
CA MET A 368 15.24 5.47 19.56
C MET A 368 14.12 5.51 18.52
N HIS A 369 13.51 6.68 18.37
CA HIS A 369 12.41 6.93 17.47
C HIS A 369 12.56 8.28 16.79
N LEU A 370 11.72 8.54 15.79
CA LEU A 370 11.69 9.81 15.06
C LEU A 370 11.35 10.97 16.00
N ILE A 371 12.02 12.11 15.81
CA ILE A 371 11.78 13.34 16.61
C ILE A 371 11.63 14.58 15.74
N GLN A 372 11.83 14.45 14.43
CA GLN A 372 11.64 15.53 13.48
C GLN A 372 10.13 15.75 13.26
N ASP A 373 9.68 17.01 13.30
CA ASP A 373 8.26 17.35 13.38
C ASP A 373 7.41 16.95 12.15
N ASN A 374 8.03 16.68 11.00
CA ASN A 374 7.37 16.21 9.77
C ASN A 374 7.41 14.68 9.64
N ASN A 375 8.12 13.97 10.53
CA ASN A 375 8.32 12.53 10.51
C ASN A 375 7.32 11.82 11.44
N THR A 376 6.02 12.11 11.29
CA THR A 376 4.96 11.56 12.13
C THR A 376 4.05 10.60 11.35
N LEU A 377 3.44 9.65 12.05
CA LEU A 377 2.48 8.71 11.47
C LEU A 377 1.22 9.43 10.98
N GLY A 378 0.74 10.41 11.74
CA GLY A 378 -0.39 11.26 11.32
C GLY A 378 -0.11 12.03 10.03
N ALA A 379 1.14 12.50 9.82
CA ALA A 379 1.53 13.17 8.58
C ALA A 379 1.52 12.22 7.38
N GLU A 380 1.94 10.97 7.55
CA GLU A 380 1.86 9.93 6.51
C GLU A 380 0.40 9.66 6.09
N ILE A 381 -0.49 9.48 7.07
CA ILE A 381 -1.91 9.20 6.82
C ILE A 381 -2.57 10.40 6.11
N GLU A 382 -2.33 11.62 6.57
CA GLU A 382 -2.84 12.85 5.94
C GLU A 382 -2.30 13.03 4.52
N LEU A 383 -1.03 12.70 4.28
CA LEU A 383 -0.39 12.76 2.97
C LEU A 383 -1.06 11.78 1.99
N ALA A 384 -1.28 10.53 2.38
CA ALA A 384 -1.97 9.53 1.56
C ALA A 384 -3.43 9.95 1.29
N ALA A 385 -4.14 10.40 2.31
CA ALA A 385 -5.54 10.82 2.16
C ALA A 385 -5.69 12.09 1.30
N GLY A 386 -4.88 13.12 1.56
CA GLY A 386 -4.93 14.39 0.84
C GLY A 386 -4.52 14.25 -0.63
N SER A 387 -3.58 13.35 -0.93
CA SER A 387 -3.17 13.05 -2.30
C SER A 387 -4.16 12.16 -3.08
N SER A 388 -5.12 11.53 -2.40
CA SER A 388 -6.19 10.79 -3.08
C SER A 388 -7.14 11.67 -3.91
N MET A 389 -7.12 12.99 -3.69
CA MET A 389 -7.97 13.93 -4.41
C MET A 389 -7.41 14.27 -5.80
N VAL A 390 -8.14 13.93 -6.86
CA VAL A 390 -7.76 14.32 -8.23
C VAL A 390 -7.90 15.83 -8.39
N ARG A 391 -6.79 16.48 -8.76
CA ARG A 391 -6.72 17.94 -8.88
C ARG A 391 -6.82 18.38 -10.33
N SER A 392 -7.44 19.53 -10.55
CA SER A 392 -7.45 20.22 -11.82
C SER A 392 -7.10 21.70 -11.67
N LYS A 393 -6.54 22.29 -12.72
CA LYS A 393 -6.31 23.72 -12.82
C LYS A 393 -6.68 24.17 -14.22
N ALA A 394 -7.63 25.11 -14.31
CA ALA A 394 -8.17 25.60 -15.59
C ALA A 394 -8.65 24.45 -16.50
N GLY A 395 -9.36 23.47 -15.94
CA GLY A 395 -9.90 22.32 -16.67
C GLY A 395 -8.88 21.23 -17.04
N ARG A 396 -7.59 21.43 -16.78
CA ARG A 396 -6.54 20.41 -16.96
C ARG A 396 -6.35 19.61 -15.68
N ILE A 397 -6.47 18.28 -15.76
CA ILE A 397 -6.09 17.38 -14.67
C ILE A 397 -4.58 17.47 -14.45
N LEU A 398 -4.18 17.62 -13.19
CA LEU A 398 -2.77 17.65 -12.81
C LEU A 398 -2.26 16.23 -12.63
N THR A 399 -1.11 15.94 -13.22
CA THR A 399 -0.46 14.63 -13.16
C THR A 399 0.99 14.72 -12.69
N GLU A 400 1.61 15.89 -12.87
CA GLU A 400 3.00 16.13 -12.47
C GLU A 400 3.14 16.27 -10.96
N GLN A 401 4.11 15.55 -10.41
CA GLN A 401 4.39 15.42 -8.98
C GLN A 401 4.45 16.77 -8.25
N GLN A 402 5.19 17.73 -8.81
CA GLN A 402 5.36 19.06 -8.23
C GLN A 402 4.12 19.95 -8.39
N GLU A 403 3.37 19.82 -9.49
CA GLU A 403 2.10 20.54 -9.63
C GLU A 403 1.05 20.03 -8.64
N LEU A 404 0.99 18.71 -8.46
CA LEU A 404 0.06 18.05 -7.55
C LEU A 404 0.27 18.49 -6.12
N ILE A 405 1.49 18.42 -5.59
CA ILE A 405 1.74 18.79 -4.18
C ILE A 405 1.50 20.28 -3.91
N ARG A 406 1.85 21.16 -4.86
CA ARG A 406 1.57 22.60 -4.75
C ARG A 406 0.07 22.91 -4.76
N CYS A 407 -0.69 22.18 -5.56
CA CYS A 407 -2.12 22.36 -5.69
C CYS A 407 -2.89 21.73 -4.52
N GLY A 408 -2.48 20.54 -4.10
CA GLY A 408 -3.14 19.74 -3.07
C GLY A 408 -2.69 20.02 -1.64
N ARG A 409 -1.55 20.69 -1.43
CA ARG A 409 -1.01 21.10 -0.11
C ARG A 409 -1.02 19.97 0.93
N TYR A 410 -0.77 18.74 0.48
CA TYR A 410 -0.84 17.52 1.30
C TYR A 410 0.49 17.17 2.01
N GLY A 411 1.57 17.93 1.75
CA GLY A 411 2.90 17.69 2.32
C GLY A 411 3.90 18.77 1.89
N ALA A 412 5.20 18.51 2.07
CA ALA A 412 6.29 19.43 1.76
C ALA A 412 6.94 19.13 0.40
N GLU A 413 6.93 20.11 -0.51
CA GLU A 413 7.42 19.95 -1.90
C GLU A 413 8.93 19.66 -2.03
N GLY A 414 9.71 20.02 -1.02
CA GLY A 414 11.17 19.89 -1.01
C GLY A 414 11.69 18.51 -0.57
N ARG A 415 10.82 17.61 -0.11
CA ARG A 415 11.18 16.27 0.36
C ARG A 415 11.24 15.24 -0.77
N ASN A 416 11.91 14.11 -0.55
CA ASN A 416 11.84 12.95 -1.43
C ASN A 416 10.49 12.25 -1.28
N SER A 417 10.03 12.05 -0.04
CA SER A 417 8.81 11.30 0.30
C SER A 417 7.54 11.93 -0.28
N ASP A 418 7.22 13.16 0.14
CA ASP A 418 5.86 13.69 0.05
C ASP A 418 5.39 13.87 -1.40
N PRO A 419 6.20 14.45 -2.30
CA PRO A 419 5.78 14.57 -3.68
C PRO A 419 5.63 13.17 -4.30
N LEU A 420 6.53 12.23 -4.01
CA LEU A 420 6.54 10.89 -4.62
C LEU A 420 5.29 10.11 -4.22
N ILE A 421 5.07 9.94 -2.91
CA ILE A 421 3.88 9.29 -2.35
C ILE A 421 2.63 9.93 -2.94
N GLY A 422 2.56 11.27 -2.94
CA GLY A 422 1.38 11.96 -3.45
C GLY A 422 1.10 11.71 -4.93
N SER A 423 2.14 11.67 -5.77
CA SER A 423 1.96 11.37 -7.20
C SER A 423 1.54 9.92 -7.47
N GLU A 424 2.06 8.97 -6.70
CA GLU A 424 1.77 7.53 -6.82
C GLU A 424 0.35 7.20 -6.35
N VAL A 425 -0.07 7.77 -5.21
CA VAL A 425 -1.45 7.66 -4.73
C VAL A 425 -2.42 8.31 -5.72
N ASN A 426 -2.12 9.53 -6.19
CA ASN A 426 -3.01 10.23 -7.11
C ASN A 426 -3.13 9.51 -8.46
N ALA A 427 -2.08 8.82 -8.92
CA ALA A 427 -2.15 8.01 -10.14
C ALA A 427 -3.23 6.92 -10.04
N LEU A 428 -3.35 6.26 -8.89
CA LEU A 428 -4.39 5.26 -8.63
C LEU A 428 -5.77 5.91 -8.54
N SER A 429 -5.89 7.05 -7.86
CA SER A 429 -7.15 7.80 -7.82
C SER A 429 -7.65 8.19 -9.22
N ARG A 430 -6.75 8.60 -10.12
CA ARG A 430 -7.09 8.91 -11.53
C ARG A 430 -7.50 7.70 -12.35
N MET A 431 -7.24 6.48 -11.87
CA MET A 431 -7.75 5.23 -12.46
C MET A 431 -9.11 4.83 -11.85
N GLY A 432 -9.76 5.72 -11.10
CA GLY A 432 -11.02 5.44 -10.43
C GLY A 432 -10.90 4.38 -9.33
N ALA A 433 -9.72 4.22 -8.72
CA ALA A 433 -9.53 3.34 -7.57
C ALA A 433 -9.91 4.04 -6.26
N MET A 434 -10.21 3.23 -5.24
CA MET A 434 -10.13 3.63 -3.84
C MET A 434 -8.75 3.25 -3.31
N VAL A 435 -8.15 4.09 -2.48
CA VAL A 435 -6.76 3.96 -1.99
C VAL A 435 -6.70 4.06 -0.47
N SER A 436 -5.75 3.37 0.15
CA SER A 436 -5.45 3.46 1.58
C SER A 436 -4.02 2.99 1.88
N LEU A 437 -3.67 2.83 3.14
CA LEU A 437 -2.39 2.30 3.62
C LEU A 437 -2.52 0.85 4.07
N LYS A 438 -1.49 0.03 3.83
CA LYS A 438 -1.41 -1.35 4.30
C LYS A 438 -1.17 -1.37 5.81
N ASP A 439 -1.78 -2.33 6.49
CA ASP A 439 -1.48 -2.65 7.88
C ASP A 439 -0.24 -3.58 7.97
N PRO A 440 0.68 -3.37 8.94
CA PRO A 440 0.69 -2.30 9.94
C PRO A 440 1.06 -0.96 9.33
N VAL A 441 0.26 0.06 9.64
CA VAL A 441 0.48 1.42 9.12
C VAL A 441 1.78 1.97 9.71
N GLY A 442 2.68 2.40 8.83
CA GLY A 442 3.97 2.96 9.22
C GLY A 442 5.01 2.93 8.09
N LEU A 443 6.18 3.44 8.44
CA LEU A 443 7.33 3.55 7.55
C LEU A 443 8.41 2.56 7.96
N TYR A 444 9.05 1.95 6.97
CA TYR A 444 9.98 0.85 7.19
C TYR A 444 11.28 1.06 6.41
N LEU A 445 12.40 0.69 7.01
CA LEU A 445 13.71 0.65 6.35
C LEU A 445 13.68 -0.43 5.25
N ASP A 446 13.95 -0.03 4.00
CA ASP A 446 14.02 -0.98 2.89
C ASP A 446 15.45 -1.52 2.73
N LEU A 447 15.85 -2.41 3.64
CA LEU A 447 17.21 -2.93 3.66
C LEU A 447 17.53 -3.89 2.51
N GLU A 448 16.53 -4.39 1.79
CA GLU A 448 16.75 -5.14 0.54
C GLU A 448 17.34 -4.23 -0.55
N ALA A 449 16.91 -2.96 -0.57
CA ALA A 449 17.40 -1.92 -1.45
C ALA A 449 18.74 -1.31 -1.03
N PHE A 450 19.25 -1.63 0.18
CA PHE A 450 20.56 -1.16 0.65
C PHE A 450 21.69 -1.86 -0.13
N LYS A 451 22.23 -1.16 -1.13
CA LYS A 451 23.35 -1.63 -1.97
C LYS A 451 24.65 -0.96 -1.55
N THR A 452 25.73 -1.75 -1.54
CA THR A 452 27.07 -1.31 -1.13
C THR A 452 28.06 -1.30 -2.30
N ASP A 453 27.57 -1.06 -3.51
CA ASP A 453 28.42 -0.89 -4.69
C ASP A 453 29.38 0.29 -4.51
N GLY A 454 30.67 0.06 -4.79
CA GLY A 454 31.72 1.06 -4.58
C GLY A 454 32.19 1.20 -3.12
N TRP A 455 31.79 0.29 -2.23
CA TRP A 455 32.26 0.24 -0.85
C TRP A 455 33.41 -0.75 -0.72
N GLU A 456 34.45 -0.37 0.04
CA GLU A 456 35.65 -1.17 0.24
C GLU A 456 35.91 -1.32 1.75
N THR A 457 35.95 -2.56 2.22
CA THR A 457 36.38 -2.89 3.58
C THR A 457 37.88 -3.25 3.58
N PRO A 458 38.61 -3.01 4.69
CA PRO A 458 40.04 -3.33 4.77
C PRO A 458 40.38 -4.80 4.53
N ASP A 459 39.47 -5.73 4.84
CA ASP A 459 39.68 -7.19 4.70
C ASP A 459 38.95 -7.81 3.49
N GLY A 460 38.29 -7.00 2.67
CA GLY A 460 37.52 -7.47 1.51
C GLY A 460 36.16 -8.10 1.85
N THR A 461 35.72 -8.10 3.12
CA THR A 461 34.36 -8.52 3.50
C THR A 461 33.31 -7.65 2.82
N ASN A 462 32.18 -8.24 2.42
CA ASN A 462 31.07 -7.47 1.87
C ASN A 462 30.46 -6.55 2.96
N PRO A 463 30.51 -5.21 2.81
CA PRO A 463 29.98 -4.30 3.82
C PRO A 463 28.48 -4.47 4.10
N ARG A 464 27.71 -5.09 3.17
CA ARG A 464 26.29 -5.40 3.41
C ARG A 464 26.07 -6.29 4.64
N GLU A 465 27.05 -7.13 4.98
CA GLU A 465 27.03 -8.02 6.15
C GLU A 465 27.04 -7.24 7.49
N PHE A 466 27.47 -5.98 7.48
CA PHE A 466 27.54 -5.15 8.68
C PHE A 466 26.23 -4.41 8.99
N MET A 467 25.27 -4.41 8.06
CA MET A 467 23.92 -3.86 8.26
C MET A 467 23.00 -4.95 8.80
N ARG A 468 22.47 -4.77 10.01
CA ARG A 468 21.55 -5.73 10.66
C ARG A 468 20.30 -5.05 11.20
N ILE A 469 19.16 -5.71 11.04
CA ILE A 469 17.89 -5.33 11.69
C ILE A 469 18.03 -5.70 13.17
N VAL A 470 17.70 -4.75 14.05
CA VAL A 470 17.68 -4.98 15.51
C VAL A 470 16.28 -4.87 16.09
N ARG A 471 15.32 -4.34 15.32
CA ARG A 471 13.92 -4.27 15.69
C ARG A 471 13.03 -4.25 14.45
N GLY A 472 11.96 -5.03 14.51
CA GLY A 472 11.05 -5.32 13.40
C GLY A 472 11.46 -6.54 12.58
N THR A 473 10.82 -6.74 11.43
CA THR A 473 11.06 -7.87 10.52
C THR A 473 11.76 -7.41 9.23
N GLU A 474 12.12 -8.33 8.33
CA GLU A 474 12.68 -7.96 7.02
C GLU A 474 11.71 -7.14 6.16
N GLU A 475 10.41 -7.45 6.21
CA GLU A 475 9.37 -6.69 5.49
C GLU A 475 9.09 -5.35 6.17
N TYR A 476 9.13 -5.32 7.51
CA TYR A 476 8.73 -4.19 8.35
C TYR A 476 9.87 -3.73 9.28
N ALA A 477 11.06 -3.47 8.71
CA ALA A 477 12.24 -3.13 9.52
C ALA A 477 12.09 -1.73 10.12
N LEU A 478 12.07 -1.64 11.45
CA LEU A 478 11.92 -0.37 12.18
C LEU A 478 13.26 0.24 12.59
N ARG A 479 14.23 -0.64 12.89
CA ARG A 479 15.54 -0.23 13.38
C ARG A 479 16.65 -1.11 12.85
N ALA A 480 17.70 -0.47 12.35
CA ALA A 480 18.89 -1.16 11.86
C ALA A 480 20.15 -0.53 12.43
N ILE A 481 21.20 -1.33 12.51
CA ILE A 481 22.54 -0.85 12.89
C ILE A 481 23.56 -1.26 11.83
N PHE A 482 24.52 -0.37 11.59
CA PHE A 482 25.70 -0.62 10.78
C PHE A 482 26.93 -0.62 11.68
N GLU A 483 27.52 -1.80 11.90
CA GLU A 483 28.64 -1.99 12.83
C GLU A 483 29.51 -3.18 12.44
N VAL A 484 30.82 -2.95 12.42
CA VAL A 484 31.82 -3.98 12.12
C VAL A 484 32.02 -4.88 13.36
N PRO A 485 31.99 -6.22 13.22
CA PRO A 485 32.30 -7.13 14.32
C PRO A 485 33.71 -6.90 14.88
N LYS A 486 33.86 -6.95 16.21
CA LYS A 486 35.12 -6.58 16.90
C LYS A 486 36.32 -7.43 16.43
N GLU A 487 36.08 -8.70 16.12
CA GLU A 487 37.06 -9.67 15.65
C GLU A 487 37.71 -9.31 14.30
N LYS A 488 37.10 -8.40 13.53
CA LYS A 488 37.66 -7.92 12.25
C LYS A 488 38.84 -6.97 12.43
N GLY A 489 39.02 -6.38 13.61
CA GLY A 489 40.17 -5.52 13.92
C GLY A 489 40.15 -4.12 13.27
N TYR A 490 39.03 -3.72 12.64
CA TYR A 490 38.79 -2.38 12.12
C TYR A 490 37.35 -1.93 12.46
N VAL A 491 37.04 -0.66 12.22
CA VAL A 491 35.72 -0.07 12.54
C VAL A 491 35.05 0.52 11.30
N VAL A 492 33.79 0.93 11.42
CA VAL A 492 33.01 1.51 10.31
C VAL A 492 33.77 2.66 9.63
N GLY A 493 34.47 3.49 10.41
CA GLY A 493 35.24 4.61 9.88
C GLY A 493 36.46 4.23 9.01
N ASP A 494 36.86 2.96 9.01
CA ASP A 494 37.95 2.44 8.15
C ASP A 494 37.43 1.94 6.79
N ILE A 495 36.12 1.79 6.64
CA ILE A 495 35.47 1.43 5.38
C ILE A 495 35.48 2.66 4.47
N LYS A 496 35.68 2.44 3.17
CA LYS A 496 35.63 3.50 2.15
C LYS A 496 34.37 3.37 1.30
N ILE A 497 33.81 4.50 0.91
CA ILE A 497 32.77 4.63 -0.12
C ILE A 497 33.37 5.48 -1.23
N ASN A 498 33.49 4.93 -2.44
CA ASN A 498 34.13 5.59 -3.59
C ASN A 498 35.52 6.15 -3.25
N GLY A 499 36.33 5.36 -2.54
CA GLY A 499 37.68 5.74 -2.11
C GLY A 499 37.78 6.68 -0.90
N GLN A 500 36.65 7.16 -0.36
CA GLN A 500 36.63 8.04 0.83
C GLN A 500 36.23 7.27 2.09
N GLU A 501 37.04 7.35 3.15
CA GLU A 501 36.70 6.81 4.47
C GLU A 501 35.36 7.35 4.98
N ILE A 502 34.56 6.49 5.60
CA ILE A 502 33.27 6.87 6.19
C ILE A 502 33.50 7.79 7.39
N LYS A 503 33.27 9.09 7.16
CA LYS A 503 33.45 10.14 8.18
C LYS A 503 32.14 10.61 8.80
N TYR A 504 31.00 10.31 8.19
CA TYR A 504 29.66 10.74 8.63
C TYR A 504 28.66 9.59 8.50
N GLY A 505 27.69 9.50 9.42
CA GLY A 505 26.58 8.55 9.30
C GLY A 505 25.73 8.83 8.07
N ALA A 506 25.61 10.11 7.73
CA ALA A 506 25.03 10.62 6.50
C ALA A 506 25.57 9.99 5.20
N MET A 507 26.84 9.54 5.17
CA MET A 507 27.40 8.85 4.00
C MET A 507 26.76 7.47 3.79
N ILE A 508 26.37 6.81 4.87
CA ILE A 508 25.61 5.55 4.84
C ILE A 508 24.14 5.83 4.53
N ALA A 509 23.58 6.89 5.12
CA ALA A 509 22.18 7.30 4.91
C ALA A 509 21.84 7.59 3.43
N ASP A 510 22.81 7.99 2.61
CA ASP A 510 22.65 8.13 1.15
C ASP A 510 22.16 6.85 0.45
N PHE A 511 22.42 5.69 1.06
CA PHE A 511 22.09 4.37 0.51
C PHE A 511 20.93 3.71 1.25
N VAL A 512 20.46 4.32 2.34
CA VAL A 512 19.30 3.83 3.09
C VAL A 512 18.03 4.31 2.40
N GLN A 513 17.11 3.39 2.15
CA GLN A 513 15.77 3.72 1.66
C GLN A 513 14.74 3.48 2.74
N ILE A 514 13.68 4.27 2.69
CA ILE A 514 12.45 4.09 3.45
C ILE A 514 11.36 3.70 2.49
N LYS A 515 10.44 2.86 2.96
CA LYS A 515 9.25 2.46 2.22
C LYS A 515 8.00 2.52 3.09
N LEU A 516 6.87 2.70 2.41
CA LEU A 516 5.55 2.34 2.92
C LEU A 516 4.84 1.49 1.85
N THR A 517 3.73 0.85 2.23
CA THR A 517 2.90 0.10 1.28
C THR A 517 1.50 0.69 1.22
N GLY A 518 1.14 1.22 0.05
CA GLY A 518 -0.23 1.61 -0.25
C GLY A 518 -1.05 0.41 -0.70
N ILE A 519 -2.36 0.48 -0.50
CA ILE A 519 -3.34 -0.49 -0.98
C ILE A 519 -4.38 0.20 -1.84
N ALA A 520 -4.86 -0.48 -2.87
CA ALA A 520 -5.87 0.04 -3.76
C ALA A 520 -6.85 -1.04 -4.20
N GLN A 521 -8.09 -0.66 -4.44
CA GLN A 521 -9.14 -1.54 -4.94
C GLN A 521 -10.23 -0.75 -5.65
N ASN A 522 -11.24 -1.43 -6.20
CA ASN A 522 -12.36 -0.80 -6.90
C ASN A 522 -11.93 -0.01 -8.16
N PHE A 523 -10.95 -0.50 -8.90
CA PHE A 523 -10.40 0.15 -10.10
C PHE A 523 -11.48 0.38 -11.16
N ASN A 524 -11.46 1.54 -11.79
CA ASN A 524 -12.42 1.99 -12.83
C ASN A 524 -13.90 2.02 -12.38
N ARG A 525 -14.17 1.94 -11.07
CA ARG A 525 -15.53 1.89 -10.52
C ARG A 525 -15.84 3.07 -9.60
N THR A 526 -14.83 3.72 -9.05
CA THR A 526 -15.02 4.93 -8.24
C THR A 526 -15.11 6.15 -9.15
N PRO A 527 -16.15 7.00 -9.01
CA PRO A 527 -16.23 8.26 -9.74
C PRO A 527 -15.01 9.15 -9.52
N ILE A 528 -14.45 9.66 -10.61
CA ILE A 528 -13.31 10.58 -10.57
C ILE A 528 -13.85 12.01 -10.48
N THR A 529 -13.93 12.53 -9.27
CA THR A 529 -14.26 13.94 -9.03
C THR A 529 -12.99 14.76 -9.06
N THR A 530 -12.93 15.77 -9.94
CA THR A 530 -11.82 16.71 -10.00
C THR A 530 -12.08 17.93 -9.13
N PHE A 531 -11.10 18.32 -8.32
CA PHE A 531 -11.17 19.51 -7.47
C PHE A 531 -10.15 20.55 -7.92
N ASP A 532 -10.50 21.83 -7.78
CA ASP A 532 -9.52 22.91 -7.88
C ASP A 532 -8.46 22.79 -6.78
N CYS A 533 -7.39 23.57 -6.89
CA CYS A 533 -6.38 23.64 -5.83
C CYS A 533 -6.96 24.10 -4.50
N ILE A 534 -6.33 23.65 -3.41
CA ILE A 534 -6.69 24.09 -2.06
C ILE A 534 -6.58 25.62 -1.96
N GLN A 535 -7.57 26.22 -1.31
CA GLN A 535 -7.59 27.65 -1.01
C GLN A 535 -7.78 27.88 0.48
N PHE A 536 -7.03 28.84 1.02
CA PHE A 536 -7.18 29.29 2.40
C PHE A 536 -7.89 30.63 2.42
N VAL A 537 -9.11 30.65 2.94
CA VAL A 537 -9.94 31.86 3.05
C VAL A 537 -9.89 32.36 4.49
N PRO A 538 -9.43 33.59 4.78
CA PRO A 538 -9.41 34.12 6.14
C PRO A 538 -10.82 34.09 6.76
N VAL A 539 -10.93 33.57 7.99
CA VAL A 539 -12.18 33.69 8.76
C VAL A 539 -12.25 35.11 9.33
N PRO A 540 -13.32 35.88 9.08
CA PRO A 540 -13.45 37.21 9.66
C PRO A 540 -13.39 37.14 11.18
N SER A 541 -12.47 37.89 11.80
CA SER A 541 -12.44 38.05 13.25
C SER A 541 -13.67 38.83 13.67
N VAL A 542 -14.65 38.15 14.28
CA VAL A 542 -15.78 38.82 14.93
C VAL A 542 -15.21 39.59 16.11
N HIS A 543 -14.98 40.89 15.95
CA HIS A 543 -14.83 41.78 17.10
C HIS A 543 -16.21 41.92 17.74
N THR A 544 -16.51 41.03 18.68
CA THR A 544 -17.65 41.22 19.58
C THR A 544 -17.33 42.44 20.44
N PHE A 545 -17.84 43.61 20.07
CA PHE A 545 -18.01 44.72 20.99
C PHE A 545 -19.04 44.29 22.04
N LEU A 546 -18.59 43.59 23.08
CA LEU A 546 -19.37 43.49 24.32
C LEU A 546 -19.16 44.80 25.06
N ALA A 547 -20.18 45.66 25.00
CA ALA A 547 -20.31 46.78 25.91
C ALA A 547 -20.24 46.22 27.34
N VAL A 548 -19.24 46.67 28.08
CA VAL A 548 -19.05 46.39 29.49
C VAL A 548 -20.27 46.89 30.24
N ASN A 549 -21.00 45.98 30.89
CA ASN A 549 -21.74 46.31 32.09
C ASN A 549 -21.68 45.13 33.06
N SER A 550 -21.06 45.41 34.22
CA SER A 550 -21.15 44.75 35.52
C SER A 550 -20.81 43.24 35.62
N LEU A 551 -19.65 42.98 36.24
CA LEU A 551 -19.25 41.72 36.88
C LEU A 551 -20.24 41.28 37.97
N PRO A 552 -20.31 39.96 38.23
CA PRO A 552 -19.83 39.46 39.52
C PRO A 552 -18.92 38.21 39.43
N THR A 553 -18.31 37.92 40.58
CA THR A 553 -17.13 37.09 40.93
C THR A 553 -17.28 35.55 40.85
N PRO A 554 -16.17 34.77 40.94
CA PRO A 554 -16.07 33.39 40.47
C PRO A 554 -16.31 32.32 41.54
N SER A 555 -17.00 31.23 41.17
CA SER A 555 -16.96 29.95 41.89
C SER A 555 -17.34 28.76 40.99
N GLU A 556 -16.40 27.79 40.90
CA GLU A 556 -16.58 26.34 40.69
C GLU A 556 -17.02 25.79 39.32
N LEU A 557 -16.12 25.05 38.64
CA LEU A 557 -16.26 23.66 38.12
C LEU A 557 -15.06 23.29 37.17
N PRO A 558 -14.77 21.99 36.94
CA PRO A 558 -13.41 21.42 36.97
C PRO A 558 -12.73 21.24 35.61
N ALA A 559 -11.42 20.98 35.67
CA ALA A 559 -10.51 20.78 34.55
C ALA A 559 -10.89 19.57 33.67
N VAL A 560 -11.09 19.82 32.38
CA VAL A 560 -11.20 18.80 31.33
C VAL A 560 -10.30 19.21 30.15
N LEU A 561 -9.31 18.35 29.88
CA LEU A 561 -8.55 18.11 28.64
C LEU A 561 -8.12 19.34 27.81
N LYS A 562 -6.85 19.73 27.97
CA LYS A 562 -6.07 20.48 26.97
C LYS A 562 -4.83 19.68 26.59
N HIS A 563 -4.54 19.69 25.28
CA HIS A 563 -3.45 19.01 24.56
C HIS A 563 -3.77 17.53 24.26
N THR A 564 -3.81 17.07 23.01
CA THR A 564 -2.83 17.25 21.93
C THR A 564 -3.47 17.29 20.53
N SER A 565 -3.43 18.46 19.87
CA SER A 565 -3.23 18.53 18.42
C SER A 565 -2.08 19.51 18.20
N ARG A 566 -0.85 19.00 18.31
CA ARG A 566 0.32 19.76 17.87
C ARG A 566 0.40 19.63 16.35
N PHE A 567 -0.23 20.60 15.71
CA PHE A 567 0.16 21.24 14.46
C PHE A 567 1.34 20.58 13.74
N VAL A 568 1.03 20.03 12.56
CA VAL A 568 1.95 20.05 11.41
C VAL A 568 2.55 21.45 11.31
N PRO A 569 3.88 21.63 11.19
CA PRO A 569 4.49 22.95 11.09
C PRO A 569 3.84 23.76 9.96
N ASP A 570 3.64 25.05 10.21
CA ASP A 570 3.11 26.03 9.25
C ASP A 570 3.68 25.79 7.83
N LEU A 571 2.78 25.48 6.88
CA LEU A 571 3.05 25.46 5.43
C LEU A 571 3.38 26.85 4.88
#